data_AF-A0A959LQQ6-F1
#
_entry.id   AF-A0A959LQQ6-F1
#
_cell.length_a   1.000
_cell.length_b   1.000
_cell.length_c   1.000
_cell.angle_alpha   90.00
_cell.angle_beta   90.00
_cell.angle_gamma   90.00
#
_symmetry.space_group_name_H-M   'P 1'
#
loop_
_entity.id
_entity.type
_entity.pdbx_description
1 polymer ?
#
loop_
_entity_poly.entity_id
_entity_poly.type
_entity_poly.pdbx_seq_one_letter_code
_entity_poly.pdbx_strand_id
1 'polypeptide(L)'
;MLKSSIGELKLSPIKEDGMFVFFNDFITINSKVSKGDSVKIFVKEYKQADTKFQLNKESAAKALLVVRGKEKLQDNIVGYDTLDRLYDHVTALYKEHFYFGESK
;
A
#
# COMPACT_ATOMS: atom_id res chain seq x y z
N MET A 1 10.99 1.91 -8.58
CA MET A 1 10.90 1.32 -7.21
C MET A 1 10.44 2.42 -6.28
N LEU A 2 9.33 2.21 -5.55
CA LEU A 2 8.81 3.17 -4.58
C LEU A 2 9.23 2.72 -3.17
N LYS A 3 10.00 3.55 -2.47
CA LYS A 3 10.45 3.29 -1.10
C LYS A 3 9.66 4.16 -0.14
N SER A 4 8.91 3.54 0.76
CA SER A 4 8.33 4.23 1.91
C SER A 4 9.06 3.81 3.19
N SER A 5 8.69 4.44 4.30
CA SER A 5 9.25 4.18 5.64
C SER A 5 9.09 2.72 6.11
N ILE A 6 8.23 1.94 5.46
CA ILE A 6 7.91 0.56 5.85
C ILE A 6 8.42 -0.49 4.84
N GLY A 7 9.07 -0.09 3.74
CA GLY A 7 9.66 -0.99 2.75
C GLY A 7 9.42 -0.59 1.30
N GLU A 8 9.71 -1.53 0.39
CA GLU A 8 9.63 -1.32 -1.06
C GLU A 8 8.34 -1.88 -1.64
N LEU A 9 7.69 -1.08 -2.47
CA LEU A 9 6.51 -1.45 -3.23
C LEU A 9 6.91 -2.06 -4.58
N LYS A 10 6.48 -3.30 -4.81
CA LYS A 10 6.65 -4.04 -6.06
C LYS A 10 5.35 -4.11 -6.84
N LEU A 11 5.43 -4.15 -8.17
CA LEU A 11 4.27 -4.39 -9.02
C LEU A 11 4.10 -5.90 -9.25
N SER A 12 2.89 -6.40 -9.06
CA SER A 12 2.51 -7.77 -9.42
C SER A 12 2.50 -7.93 -10.94
N PRO A 13 3.05 -9.03 -11.48
CA PRO A 13 2.96 -9.32 -12.92
C PRO A 13 1.53 -9.70 -13.35
N ILE A 14 0.63 -9.95 -12.40
CA ILE A 14 -0.75 -10.41 -12.65
C ILE A 14 -1.73 -9.42 -12.00
N LYS A 15 -2.84 -9.15 -12.68
CA LYS A 15 -3.97 -8.40 -12.12
C LYS A 15 -4.80 -9.30 -11.20
N GLU A 16 -5.21 -8.79 -10.04
CA GLU A 16 -6.19 -9.44 -9.16
C GLU A 16 -7.50 -8.64 -9.27
N ASP A 17 -8.64 -9.30 -9.47
CA ASP A 17 -9.97 -8.67 -9.61
C ASP A 17 -10.02 -7.53 -10.65
N GLY A 18 -9.28 -7.68 -11.75
CA GLY A 18 -9.18 -6.67 -12.82
C GLY A 18 -8.36 -5.43 -12.45
N MET A 19 -7.79 -5.36 -11.24
CA MET A 19 -6.97 -4.26 -10.75
C MET A 19 -5.48 -4.60 -10.81
N PHE A 20 -4.65 -3.58 -10.99
CA PHE A 20 -3.21 -3.69 -10.85
C PHE A 20 -2.84 -3.74 -9.37
N VAL A 21 -2.00 -4.69 -9.00
CA VAL A 21 -1.63 -4.94 -7.61
C VAL A 21 -0.20 -4.53 -7.35
N PHE A 22 -0.03 -3.66 -6.36
CA PHE A 22 1.25 -3.18 -5.87
C PHE A 22 1.41 -3.71 -4.45
N PHE A 23 2.47 -4.45 -4.16
CA PHE A 23 2.62 -5.16 -2.88
C PHE A 23 4.01 -4.96 -2.24
N ASN A 24 4.02 -5.04 -0.92
CA ASN A 24 5.22 -5.16 -0.10
C ASN A 24 5.10 -6.43 0.75
N ASP A 25 6.01 -7.39 0.49
CA ASP A 25 6.03 -8.74 1.09
C ASP A 25 6.32 -8.74 2.60
N PHE A 26 7.02 -7.72 3.11
CA PHE A 26 7.38 -7.62 4.52
C PHE A 26 7.53 -6.17 4.95
N ILE A 27 6.94 -5.84 6.09
CA ILE A 27 7.05 -4.50 6.66
C ILE A 27 8.35 -4.37 7.44
N THR A 28 9.14 -3.34 7.13
CA THR A 28 10.39 -3.01 7.82
C THR A 28 10.29 -1.64 8.47
N ILE A 29 10.30 -1.55 9.80
CA ILE A 29 10.26 -0.27 10.54
C ILE A 29 11.47 -0.21 11.46
N ASN A 30 12.23 0.89 11.41
CA ASN A 30 13.43 1.08 12.24
C ASN A 30 14.38 -0.13 12.20
N SER A 31 14.62 -0.67 11.00
CA SER A 31 15.44 -1.87 10.75
C SER A 31 14.91 -3.18 11.35
N LYS A 32 13.71 -3.19 11.95
CA LYS A 32 13.02 -4.42 12.37
C LYS A 32 12.07 -4.89 11.28
N VAL A 33 12.21 -6.16 10.89
CA VAL A 33 11.35 -6.79 9.87
C VAL A 33 10.21 -7.54 10.56
N SER A 34 8.98 -7.12 10.31
CA SER A 34 7.76 -7.81 10.71
C SER A 34 7.41 -8.88 9.67
N LYS A 35 8.06 -10.05 9.75
CA LYS A 35 7.75 -11.19 8.88
C LYS A 35 6.32 -11.67 9.14
N GLY A 36 5.49 -11.67 8.11
CA GLY A 36 4.06 -12.00 8.19
C GLY A 36 3.14 -10.78 8.13
N ASP A 37 3.70 -9.57 8.17
CA ASP A 37 2.96 -8.35 7.87
C ASP A 37 3.25 -7.91 6.44
N SER A 38 2.21 -7.59 5.68
CA SER A 38 2.33 -7.19 4.27
C SER A 38 1.30 -6.12 3.90
N VAL A 39 1.57 -5.41 2.82
CA VAL A 39 0.66 -4.42 2.25
C VAL A 39 0.43 -4.77 0.79
N LYS A 40 -0.82 -4.83 0.36
CA LYS A 40 -1.20 -4.80 -1.06
C LYS A 40 -2.04 -3.56 -1.33
N ILE A 41 -1.83 -2.94 -2.48
CA ILE A 41 -2.58 -1.80 -3.00
C ILE A 41 -3.10 -2.18 -4.37
N PHE A 42 -4.39 -1.98 -4.58
CA PHE A 42 -5.10 -2.30 -5.80
C PHE A 42 -5.54 -1.00 -6.45
N VAL A 43 -5.12 -0.80 -7.70
CA VAL A 43 -5.49 0.38 -8.50
C VAL A 43 -6.08 -0.06 -9.84
N LYS A 44 -7.14 0.60 -10.30
CA LYS A 44 -7.79 0.24 -11.58
C LYS A 44 -6.89 0.51 -12.79
N GLU A 45 -6.23 1.65 -12.76
CA GLU A 45 -5.36 2.12 -13.83
C GLU A 45 -4.22 2.95 -13.23
N TYR A 46 -3.10 2.99 -13.94
CA TYR A 46 -2.00 3.90 -13.63
C TYR A 46 -1.29 4.30 -14.94
N LYS A 47 -0.64 5.45 -14.93
CA LYS A 47 0.29 5.86 -15.98
C LYS A 47 1.70 5.91 -15.42
N GLN A 48 2.64 5.27 -16.08
CA GLN A 48 4.05 5.39 -15.71
C GLN A 48 4.62 6.64 -16.39
N ALA A 49 5.05 7.61 -15.58
CA ALA A 49 5.75 8.81 -16.02
C ALA A 49 7.11 8.83 -15.33
N ASP A 50 8.16 8.53 -16.10
CA ASP A 50 9.53 8.34 -15.62
C ASP A 50 9.62 7.32 -14.46
N THR A 51 9.83 7.82 -13.25
CA THR A 51 10.02 7.05 -12.01
C THR A 51 8.75 6.98 -11.15
N LYS A 52 7.67 7.68 -11.56
CA LYS A 52 6.43 7.79 -10.79
C LYS A 52 5.28 7.06 -11.47
N PHE A 53 4.45 6.43 -10.65
CA PHE A 53 3.18 5.87 -11.06
C PHE A 53 2.08 6.89 -10.74
N GLN A 54 1.55 7.53 -11.78
CA GLN A 54 0.43 8.45 -11.68
C GLN A 54 -0.89 7.68 -11.63
N LEU A 55 -1.78 8.11 -10.75
CA LEU A 55 -3.11 7.55 -10.55
C LEU A 55 -4.17 8.58 -10.92
N ASN A 56 -5.36 8.10 -11.30
CA ASN A 56 -6.53 8.96 -11.40
C ASN A 56 -7.08 9.24 -9.99
N LYS A 57 -7.11 10.50 -9.56
CA LYS A 57 -7.61 10.91 -8.23
C LYS A 57 -9.04 10.49 -7.96
N GLU A 58 -9.85 10.39 -9.01
CA GLU A 58 -11.27 10.02 -8.95
C GLU A 58 -11.45 8.50 -8.94
N SER A 59 -10.43 7.74 -9.33
CA SER A 59 -10.49 6.28 -9.30
C SER A 59 -10.25 5.78 -7.88
N ALA A 60 -11.28 5.15 -7.30
CA ALA A 60 -11.15 4.42 -6.06
C ALA A 60 -10.08 3.32 -6.15
N ALA A 61 -9.13 3.38 -5.21
CA ALA A 61 -8.18 2.33 -4.92
C ALA A 61 -8.64 1.49 -3.73
N LYS A 62 -8.02 0.32 -3.57
CA LYS A 62 -8.20 -0.54 -2.39
C LYS A 62 -6.84 -0.83 -1.78
N ALA A 63 -6.79 -1.10 -0.49
CA ALA A 63 -5.59 -1.58 0.18
C ALA A 63 -5.92 -2.75 1.10
N LEU A 64 -5.12 -3.80 1.04
CA LEU A 64 -5.19 -4.94 1.95
C LEU A 64 -3.94 -4.91 2.83
N LEU A 65 -4.17 -4.73 4.13
CA LEU A 65 -3.14 -4.82 5.16
C LEU A 65 -3.23 -6.20 5.79
N VAL A 66 -2.16 -6.99 5.72
CA VAL A 66 -2.04 -8.23 6.49
C VAL A 66 -1.16 -7.92 7.68
N VAL A 67 -1.67 -8.14 8.89
CA VAL A 67 -0.94 -7.88 10.15
C VAL A 67 -1.09 -9.08 11.06
N ARG A 68 0.02 -9.78 11.33
CA ARG A 68 0.05 -10.99 12.17
C ARG A 68 -0.99 -12.03 11.74
N GLY A 69 -1.14 -12.22 10.43
CA GLY A 69 -2.12 -13.14 9.82
C GLY A 69 -3.58 -12.66 9.83
N LYS A 70 -3.85 -11.43 10.29
CA LYS A 70 -5.18 -10.81 10.17
C LYS A 70 -5.22 -9.85 9.00
N GLU A 71 -6.21 -10.01 8.15
CA GLU A 71 -6.44 -9.14 7.00
C GLU A 71 -7.34 -7.97 7.39
N LYS A 72 -6.95 -6.75 6.98
CA LYS A 72 -7.79 -5.56 7.01
C LYS A 72 -7.85 -4.98 5.61
N LEU A 73 -9.02 -5.07 5.00
CA LEU A 73 -9.32 -4.45 3.72
C LEU A 73 -9.79 -3.01 3.96
N GLN A 74 -9.25 -2.09 3.17
CA GLN A 74 -9.65 -0.70 3.09
C GLN A 74 -10.06 -0.42 1.65
N ASP A 75 -11.36 -0.22 1.43
CA ASP A 75 -11.93 0.08 0.12
C ASP A 75 -12.19 1.59 -0.05
N ASN A 76 -12.44 2.01 -1.30
CA ASN A 76 -12.84 3.38 -1.65
C ASN A 76 -11.84 4.46 -1.23
N ILE A 77 -10.54 4.15 -1.30
CA ILE A 77 -9.48 5.12 -1.06
C ILE A 77 -9.35 6.01 -2.30
N VAL A 78 -9.69 7.30 -2.17
CA VAL A 78 -9.73 8.29 -3.27
C VAL A 78 -8.89 9.52 -2.95
N GLY A 79 -8.62 10.35 -3.96
CA GLY A 79 -7.94 11.65 -3.78
C GLY A 79 -6.42 11.63 -3.98
N TYR A 80 -5.83 10.49 -4.34
CA TYR A 80 -4.38 10.33 -4.53
C TYR A 80 -4.01 10.38 -6.03
N ASP A 81 -3.10 11.27 -6.41
CA ASP A 81 -2.59 11.42 -7.79
C ASP A 81 -1.39 10.52 -8.11
N THR A 82 -0.78 9.93 -7.08
CA THR A 82 0.41 9.10 -7.26
C THR A 82 0.34 7.91 -6.32
N LEU A 83 0.89 6.79 -6.79
CA LEU A 83 1.00 5.57 -5.98
C LEU A 83 1.88 5.79 -4.75
N ASP A 84 2.88 6.68 -4.83
CA ASP A 84 3.74 7.06 -3.72
C ASP A 84 2.94 7.63 -2.54
N ARG A 85 2.11 8.65 -2.81
CA ARG A 85 1.24 9.27 -1.79
C ARG A 85 0.17 8.31 -1.27
N LEU A 86 -0.40 7.49 -2.16
CA LEU A 86 -1.34 6.46 -1.76
C LEU A 86 -0.67 5.45 -0.83
N TYR A 87 0.56 5.05 -1.17
CA TYR A 87 1.33 4.13 -0.34
C TYR A 87 1.59 4.73 1.01
N ASP A 88 2.14 5.95 1.07
CA ASP A 88 2.43 6.65 2.33
C ASP A 88 1.21 6.75 3.23
N HIS A 89 0.02 7.06 2.69
CA HIS A 89 -1.23 7.04 3.44
C HIS A 89 -1.54 5.66 4.04
N VAL A 90 -1.47 4.60 3.23
CA VAL A 90 -1.70 3.22 3.69
C VAL A 90 -0.65 2.81 4.74
N THR A 91 0.60 3.27 4.60
CA THR A 91 1.66 3.02 5.59
C THR A 91 1.41 3.76 6.90
N ALA A 92 0.86 4.97 6.85
CA ALA A 92 0.50 5.75 8.02
C ALA A 92 -0.63 5.05 8.79
N LEU A 93 -1.68 4.60 8.09
CA LEU A 93 -2.74 3.78 8.67
C LEU A 93 -2.18 2.51 9.35
N TYR A 94 -1.24 1.83 8.70
CA TYR A 94 -0.60 0.67 9.32
C TYR A 94 0.14 1.06 10.61
N LYS A 95 0.93 2.13 10.59
CA LYS A 95 1.69 2.57 11.77
C LYS A 95 0.78 2.99 12.92
N GLU A 96 -0.25 3.78 12.64
CA GLU A 96 -1.21 4.27 13.63
C GLU A 96 -1.97 3.11 14.28
N HIS A 97 -2.53 2.20 13.49
CA HIS A 97 -3.39 1.15 14.03
C HIS A 97 -2.62 -0.04 14.62
N PHE A 98 -1.38 -0.29 14.20
CA PHE A 98 -0.68 -1.55 14.53
C PHE A 98 0.72 -1.41 15.10
N TYR A 99 1.42 -0.29 14.84
CA TYR A 99 2.78 -0.08 15.36
C TYR A 99 2.79 0.74 16.64
N PHE A 100 2.08 1.87 16.66
CA PHE A 100 1.98 2.72 17.85
C PHE A 100 0.82 2.29 18.80
N GLY A 101 -0.09 1.45 18.30
CA GLY A 101 -1.33 1.06 18.98
C GLY A 101 -2.44 2.09 18.75
N GLU A 102 -3.70 1.66 18.78
CA GLU A 102 -4.84 2.57 18.71
C GLU A 102 -4.67 3.66 19.78
N SER A 103 -4.42 4.90 19.35
CA SER A 103 -4.52 6.05 20.24
C SER A 103 -5.98 6.12 20.67
N LYS A 104 -6.21 5.76 21.93
CA LYS A 104 -7.49 5.87 22.63
C LYS A 104 -8.03 7.29 22.57
#